data_AF-A0AAP8JX43-F1
#
_entry.id   AF-A0AAP8JX43-F1
#
_cell.length_a   1.000
_cell.length_b   1.000
_cell.length_c   1.000
_cell.angle_alpha   90.00
_cell.angle_beta   90.00
_cell.angle_gamma   90.00
#
_symmetry.space_group_name_H-M   'P 1'
#
loop_
_entity.id
_entity.type
_entity.pdbx_description
1 polymer ?
#
loop_
_entity_poly.entity_id
_entity_poly.type
_entity_poly.pdbx_seq_one_letter_code
_entity_poly.pdbx_strand_id
1 'polypeptide(L)'
;MAQLTFLPKIDRKATQVRLEEILENVRIYRQFGMIRNEMKVTASSEVRYHGPTNMVGKPAEDIALANVGMSERTYRRNRSSAFYKLAVALRLEVYETEETGGNE
;
A
#
# COMPACT_ATOMS: atom_id res chain seq x y z
N MET A 1 -14.76 -5.29 -38.38
CA MET A 1 -15.61 -4.68 -37.34
C MET A 1 -14.74 -4.37 -36.15
N ALA A 2 -14.31 -3.11 -35.97
CA ALA A 2 -13.54 -2.71 -34.80
C ALA A 2 -14.50 -2.41 -33.65
N GLN A 3 -14.32 -3.10 -32.52
CA GLN A 3 -15.06 -2.82 -31.29
C GLN A 3 -14.60 -1.45 -30.78
N LEU A 4 -15.45 -0.43 -30.87
CA LEU A 4 -15.20 0.88 -30.26
C LEU A 4 -15.25 0.74 -28.73
N THR A 5 -14.11 0.44 -28.11
CA THR A 5 -13.95 0.54 -26.66
C THR A 5 -13.67 2.01 -26.32
N PHE A 6 -14.52 2.61 -25.49
CA PHE A 6 -14.43 4.02 -25.08
C PHE A 6 -13.12 4.38 -24.35
N LEU A 7 -12.37 3.38 -23.86
CA LEU A 7 -11.13 3.58 -23.11
C LEU A 7 -9.96 2.89 -23.82
N PRO A 8 -8.83 3.58 -24.01
CA PRO A 8 -7.62 2.94 -24.50
C PRO A 8 -7.16 1.85 -23.53
N LYS A 9 -6.66 0.75 -24.08
CA LYS A 9 -6.23 -0.41 -23.30
C LYS A 9 -4.94 -0.08 -22.55
N ILE A 10 -4.88 -0.40 -21.27
CA ILE A 10 -3.69 -0.13 -20.43
C ILE A 10 -2.65 -1.22 -20.64
N ASP A 11 -1.42 -0.83 -20.95
CA ASP A 11 -0.24 -1.70 -20.91
C ASP A 11 0.11 -2.00 -19.44
N ARG A 12 -0.20 -3.22 -19.03
CA ARG A 12 0.03 -3.70 -17.66
C ARG A 12 1.50 -3.75 -17.30
N LYS A 13 2.39 -4.13 -18.23
CA LYS A 13 3.82 -4.29 -17.95
C LYS A 13 4.48 -2.92 -17.80
N ALA A 14 4.23 -2.02 -18.74
CA ALA A 14 4.78 -0.66 -18.67
C ALA A 14 4.29 0.09 -17.42
N THR A 15 2.99 -0.03 -17.11
CA THR A 15 2.41 0.57 -15.90
C THR A 15 3.03 -0.01 -14.62
N GLN A 16 3.27 -1.33 -14.57
CA GLN A 16 3.90 -1.97 -13.41
C GLN A 16 5.32 -1.45 -13.17
N VAL A 17 6.15 -1.37 -14.22
CA VAL A 17 7.54 -0.89 -14.09
C VAL A 17 7.57 0.53 -13.53
N ARG A 18 6.72 1.42 -14.07
CA ARG A 18 6.62 2.82 -13.62
C ARG A 18 6.14 2.92 -12.18
N LEU A 19 5.21 2.06 -11.77
CA LEU A 19 4.74 1.99 -10.39
C LEU A 19 5.84 1.49 -9.44
N GLU A 20 6.57 0.45 -9.83
CA GLU A 20 7.62 -0.16 -9.02
C GLU A 20 8.77 0.82 -8.76
N GLU A 21 9.14 1.65 -9.73
CA GLU A 21 10.13 2.72 -9.57
C GLU A 21 9.73 3.72 -8.45
N ILE A 22 8.47 4.17 -8.44
CA ILE A 22 7.97 5.08 -7.42
C ILE A 22 7.83 4.37 -6.07
N LEU A 23 7.35 3.13 -6.07
CA LEU A 23 7.21 2.34 -4.86
C LEU A 23 8.58 1.98 -4.23
N GLU A 24 9.66 1.93 -5.00
CA GLU A 24 11.01 1.75 -4.48
C GLU A 24 11.43 2.94 -3.61
N ASN A 25 11.16 4.16 -4.07
CA ASN A 25 11.37 5.36 -3.26
C ASN A 25 10.53 5.28 -1.96
N VAL A 26 9.25 4.92 -2.07
CA VAL A 26 8.37 4.75 -0.89
C VAL A 26 8.90 3.65 0.03
N ARG A 27 9.42 2.54 -0.50
CA ARG A 27 10.02 1.44 0.28
C ARG A 27 11.23 1.94 1.05
N ILE A 28 12.13 2.66 0.39
CA ILE A 28 13.32 3.26 1.01
C ILE A 28 12.90 4.23 2.12
N TYR A 29 11.96 5.13 1.85
CA TYR A 29 11.42 6.05 2.86
C TYR A 29 10.77 5.31 4.04
N ARG A 30 10.04 4.21 3.82
CA ARG A 30 9.42 3.43 4.91
C ARG A 30 10.43 2.58 5.69
N GLN A 31 11.47 2.08 5.02
CA GLN A 31 12.47 1.19 5.60
C GLN A 31 13.53 1.96 6.40
N PHE A 32 13.96 3.12 5.89
CA PHE A 32 15.00 3.96 6.50
C PHE A 32 14.43 5.20 7.20
N GLY A 33 13.28 5.71 6.76
CA GLY A 33 12.58 6.83 7.39
C GLY A 33 11.79 6.36 8.60
N MET A 34 12.48 6.32 9.73
CA MET A 34 12.02 6.81 11.03
C MET A 34 10.51 6.78 11.25
N ILE A 35 10.07 5.80 12.05
CA ILE A 35 8.92 5.70 12.97
C ILE A 35 8.50 4.23 12.94
N ARG A 36 9.26 3.38 13.65
CA ARG A 36 8.58 2.23 14.28
C ARG A 36 7.64 2.86 15.30
N ASN A 37 6.42 2.33 15.45
CA ASN A 37 5.62 2.72 16.60
C ASN A 37 6.46 2.44 17.85
N GLU A 38 6.86 3.48 18.57
CA GLU A 38 7.65 3.32 19.78
C GLU A 38 6.72 3.04 20.95
N MET A 39 7.24 2.31 21.93
CA MET A 39 6.52 2.08 23.17
C MET A 39 6.22 3.42 23.82
N LYS A 40 4.93 3.66 24.10
CA LYS A 40 4.53 4.79 24.92
C LYS A 40 5.02 4.52 26.35
N VAL A 41 6.21 5.01 26.68
CA VAL A 41 6.82 4.86 28.02
C VAL A 41 6.25 5.87 29.02
N THR A 42 5.74 7.01 28.54
CA THR A 42 5.19 8.06 29.39
C THR A 42 3.83 7.67 29.98
N ALA A 43 3.78 7.57 31.30
CA ALA A 43 2.53 7.42 32.05
C ALA A 43 1.58 8.61 31.77
N SER A 44 0.28 8.35 31.74
CA SER A 44 -0.71 9.43 31.71
C SER A 44 -0.59 10.27 32.98
N SER A 45 -0.64 11.59 32.84
CA SER A 45 -0.66 12.54 33.97
C SER A 45 -2.03 12.60 34.67
N GLU A 46 -3.06 12.00 34.09
CA GLU A 46 -4.40 11.94 34.70
C GLU A 46 -4.44 10.84 35.75
N VAL A 47 -4.88 11.21 36.95
CA VAL A 47 -5.07 10.26 38.05
C VAL A 47 -6.27 9.37 37.71
N ARG A 48 -6.01 8.13 37.32
CA ARG A 48 -7.05 7.11 37.12
C ARG A 48 -7.25 6.33 38.42
N TYR A 49 -8.39 6.55 39.07
CA TYR A 49 -8.85 5.70 40.17
C TYR A 49 -9.26 4.34 39.60
N HIS A 50 -8.57 3.28 40.02
CA HIS A 50 -8.74 1.93 39.48
C HIS A 50 -9.65 1.10 40.39
N GLY A 51 -10.65 0.45 39.81
CA GLY A 51 -11.29 -0.75 40.39
C GLY A 51 -10.56 -2.02 39.94
N PRO A 52 -10.91 -3.22 40.46
CA PRO A 52 -10.28 -4.47 40.04
C PRO A 52 -10.62 -4.82 38.59
N THR A 53 -9.81 -4.32 37.65
CA THR A 53 -9.98 -4.54 36.21
C THR A 53 -9.38 -5.88 35.75
N ASN A 54 -8.47 -6.48 36.53
CA ASN A 54 -7.79 -7.76 36.23
C ASN A 54 -7.13 -7.87 34.84
N MET A 55 -6.96 -6.76 34.13
CA MET A 55 -6.34 -6.70 32.81
C MET A 55 -4.95 -6.06 32.91
N VAL A 56 -3.93 -6.73 32.40
CA VAL A 56 -2.55 -6.23 32.32
C VAL A 56 -2.33 -5.65 30.91
N GLY A 57 -1.96 -4.36 30.81
CA GLY A 57 -1.61 -3.76 29.52
C GLY A 57 -0.38 -4.40 28.89
N LYS A 58 -0.39 -4.60 27.57
CA LYS A 58 0.69 -5.25 26.80
C LYS A 58 1.23 -4.33 25.69
N PRO A 59 1.76 -3.14 26.05
CA PRO A 59 2.17 -2.14 25.07
C PRO A 59 3.25 -2.66 24.10
N ALA A 60 4.11 -3.58 24.54
CA ALA A 60 5.10 -4.22 23.68
C ALA A 60 4.46 -5.16 22.62
N GLU A 61 3.42 -5.93 22.99
CA GLU A 61 2.71 -6.83 22.08
C GLU A 61 1.89 -6.03 21.06
N ASP A 62 1.19 -4.98 21.51
CA ASP A 62 0.40 -4.10 20.65
C ASP A 62 1.27 -3.45 19.57
N ILE A 63 2.47 -3.02 19.93
CA ILE A 63 3.43 -2.41 19.01
C ILE A 63 4.08 -3.44 18.11
N ALA A 64 4.42 -4.62 18.63
CA ALA A 64 4.91 -5.72 17.80
C ALA A 64 3.87 -6.08 16.74
N LEU A 65 2.60 -6.23 17.13
CA LEU A 65 1.50 -6.53 16.22
C LEU A 65 1.26 -5.41 15.20
N ALA A 66 1.28 -4.14 15.61
CA ALA A 66 1.13 -3.00 14.71
C ALA A 66 2.29 -2.88 13.69
N ASN A 67 3.49 -3.32 14.07
CA ASN A 67 4.68 -3.32 13.21
C ASN A 67 4.75 -4.59 12.33
N VAL A 68 4.10 -5.68 12.71
CA VAL A 68 3.98 -6.89 11.88
C VAL A 68 3.17 -6.55 10.64
N GLY A 69 3.81 -6.68 9.48
CA GLY A 69 3.19 -6.42 8.19
C GLY A 69 2.07 -7.39 7.85
N MET A 70 1.40 -7.13 6.73
CA MET A 70 0.37 -8.01 6.18
C MET A 70 0.90 -9.44 5.95
N SER A 71 0.09 -10.46 6.26
CA SER A 71 0.47 -11.86 6.02
C SER A 71 0.72 -12.12 4.53
N GLU A 72 1.66 -13.02 4.21
CA GLU A 72 2.05 -13.32 2.83
C GLU A 72 0.87 -13.77 1.96
N ARG A 73 -0.06 -14.55 2.55
CA ARG A 73 -1.27 -15.02 1.86
C ARG A 73 -2.18 -13.85 1.45
N THR A 74 -2.39 -12.88 2.33
CA THR A 74 -3.22 -11.70 2.04
C THR A 74 -2.52 -10.79 1.04
N TYR A 75 -1.20 -10.62 1.17
CA TYR A 75 -0.39 -9.88 0.21
C TYR A 75 -0.54 -10.44 -1.21
N ARG A 76 -0.31 -11.75 -1.41
CA ARG A 76 -0.39 -12.39 -2.73
C ARG A 76 -1.76 -12.23 -3.39
N ARG A 77 -2.85 -12.31 -2.61
CA ARG A 77 -4.22 -12.11 -3.11
C ARG A 77 -4.49 -10.69 -3.58
N ASN A 78 -4.02 -9.71 -2.82
CA ASN A 78 -4.38 -8.31 -3.04
C ASN A 78 -3.36 -7.57 -3.91
N ARG A 79 -2.16 -8.13 -4.13
CA ARG A 79 -1.05 -7.49 -4.84
C ARG A 79 -1.50 -6.89 -6.18
N SER A 80 -2.00 -7.69 -7.10
CA SER A 80 -2.31 -7.22 -8.45
C SER A 80 -3.40 -6.14 -8.47
N SER A 81 -4.44 -6.28 -7.63
CA SER A 81 -5.52 -5.30 -7.53
C SER A 81 -5.04 -3.99 -6.91
N ALA A 82 -4.19 -4.06 -5.88
CA ALA A 82 -3.61 -2.89 -5.23
C ALA A 82 -2.70 -2.11 -6.18
N PHE A 83 -1.83 -2.80 -6.91
CA PHE A 83 -0.94 -2.17 -7.91
C PHE A 83 -1.76 -1.44 -8.98
N TYR A 84 -2.79 -2.08 -9.53
CA TYR A 84 -3.65 -1.46 -10.54
C TYR A 84 -4.39 -0.22 -10.02
N LYS A 85 -5.01 -0.32 -8.84
CA LYS A 85 -5.71 0.81 -8.21
C LYS A 85 -4.77 1.97 -7.90
N LEU A 86 -3.56 1.66 -7.43
CA LEU A 86 -2.55 2.65 -7.10
C LEU A 86 -2.04 3.37 -8.36
N ALA A 87 -1.81 2.63 -9.45
CA ALA A 87 -1.40 3.21 -10.72
C ALA A 87 -2.41 4.24 -11.24
N VAL A 88 -3.71 3.87 -11.26
CA VAL A 88 -4.79 4.77 -11.69
C VAL A 88 -4.95 5.96 -10.76
N ALA A 89 -4.86 5.75 -9.44
CA ALA A 89 -4.98 6.84 -8.47
C ALA A 89 -3.84 7.88 -8.62
N LEU A 90 -2.64 7.42 -8.98
CA LEU A 90 -1.47 8.28 -9.20
C LEU A 90 -1.33 8.77 -10.65
N ARG A 91 -2.26 8.44 -11.55
CA ARG A 91 -2.20 8.76 -12.99
C ARG A 91 -0.90 8.25 -13.65
N LEU A 92 -0.49 7.03 -13.31
CA LEU A 92 0.70 6.36 -13.82
C LEU A 92 0.41 5.33 -14.91
N GLU A 93 -0.86 5.18 -15.28
CA GLU A 93 -1.29 4.28 -16.34
C GLU A 93 -0.62 4.61 -17.68
N VAL A 94 -0.03 3.59 -18.29
CA VAL A 94 0.51 3.64 -19.64
C VAL A 94 -0.49 2.95 -20.55
N TYR A 95 -0.95 3.64 -21.58
CA TYR A 95 -1.88 3.10 -22.56
C TYR A 95 -1.12 2.47 -23.72
N GLU A 96 -1.61 1.32 -24.19
CA GLU A 96 -1.21 0.74 -25.47
C GLU A 96 -1.54 1.77 -26.56
N THR A 97 -0.54 2.09 -27.40
CA THR A 97 -0.80 2.85 -28.62
C THR A 97 -1.56 1.92 -29.56
N GLU A 98 -2.83 2.19 -29.81
CA GLU A 98 -3.49 1.56 -30.96
C GLU A 98 -2.74 2.06 -32.19
N GLU A 99 -1.99 1.16 -32.83
CA GLU A 99 -1.56 1.40 -34.20
C GLU A 99 -2.84 1.60 -35.00
N THR A 100 -3.19 2.87 -35.26
CA THR A 100 -4.10 3.22 -36.33
C THR A 100 -3.48 2.65 -37.59
N GLY A 101 -3.88 1.43 -37.94
CA GLY A 101 -3.68 0.84 -39.24
C GLY A 101 -4.35 1.76 -40.25
N GLY A 102 -3.59 2.74 -40.73
CA GLY A 102 -3.88 3.47 -41.94
C GLY A 102 -3.77 2.48 -43.09
N ASN A 103 -4.85 1.76 -43.34
CA ASN A 103 -5.14 1.31 -44.68
C ASN A 103 -5.73 2.51 -45.42
N GLU A 104 -4.86 3.25 -46.11
CA GLU A 104 -5.04 3.79 -47.47
C GLU A 104 -3.77 4.56 -47.89
#